data_AF-A0A239PEL6-F1
#
_entry.id   AF-A0A239PEL6-F1
#
_cell.length_a   1.000
_cell.length_b   1.000
_cell.length_c   1.000
_cell.angle_alpha   90.00
_cell.angle_beta   90.00
_cell.angle_gamma   90.00
#
_symmetry.space_group_name_H-M   'P 1'
#
loop_
_entity.id
_entity.type
_entity.pdbx_description
1 polymer ?
#
loop_
_entity_poly.entity_id
_entity_poly.type
_entity_poly.pdbx_seq_one_letter_code
_entity_poly.pdbx_strand_id
1 'polypeptide(L)'
;MFASRRIGRTLVVATAAVATLMSTMSAQAADIPPPGQIVTSPNVSHVTNVPKPAGLETTINTDIAFQGDYAYVGNYGGFSIYDIRDPKRTKVVSSVVCPGSQMDVAVYEDLLFTAVDNSRSDDSCTSVAQPATVKESWEGVRIFDVSDKKNPKYIKSVETNCGSHTLTMVPGKGKDRRSVYLYVSSYNPNVTFPDCLPPHDKISVIKVPLRKPTEAAVVSAPVVFPDGGNETQPGLLLPTSGCHDITVYAEKDIAAGACMGDGVLFDISDRENPVITARVTDPNFAFWHSATFNNEGTKVIFTDELGGGGAATC
;
A
#
# COMPACT_ATOMS: atom_id res chain seq x y z
N MET A 1 -77.50 23.94 -47.55
CA MET A 1 -76.77 25.22 -47.70
C MET A 1 -76.05 25.48 -46.37
N PHE A 2 -74.71 25.55 -46.35
CA PHE A 2 -73.93 26.81 -46.16
C PHE A 2 -74.42 27.66 -44.95
N ALA A 3 -73.63 28.08 -43.95
CA ALA A 3 -72.23 27.86 -43.53
C ALA A 3 -72.12 28.29 -42.02
N SER A 4 -70.99 28.42 -41.28
CA SER A 4 -69.54 28.43 -41.59
C SER A 4 -68.67 28.22 -40.32
N ARG A 5 -67.33 28.22 -40.52
CA ARG A 5 -66.17 28.59 -39.65
C ARG A 5 -66.40 28.84 -38.14
N ARG A 6 -65.72 28.17 -37.19
CA ARG A 6 -64.25 27.96 -36.89
C ARG A 6 -63.73 28.91 -35.78
N ILE A 7 -62.68 28.44 -35.09
CA ILE A 7 -61.90 29.06 -33.99
C ILE A 7 -62.60 28.91 -32.62
N GLY A 8 -62.02 28.31 -31.57
CA GLY A 8 -60.73 27.63 -31.45
C GLY A 8 -59.99 27.99 -30.15
N ARG A 9 -59.93 27.06 -29.19
CA ARG A 9 -58.98 27.09 -28.05
C ARG A 9 -58.96 25.75 -27.31
N THR A 10 -58.15 24.82 -27.80
CA THR A 10 -57.78 23.62 -27.05
C THR A 10 -56.72 24.01 -26.02
N LEU A 11 -57.01 23.83 -24.72
CA LEU A 11 -55.97 23.97 -23.69
C LEU A 11 -55.03 22.76 -23.81
N VAL A 12 -53.78 23.01 -24.22
CA VAL A 12 -52.71 22.00 -24.09
C VAL A 12 -52.21 22.07 -22.65
N VAL A 13 -52.54 21.05 -21.86
CA VAL A 13 -51.95 20.87 -20.53
C VAL A 13 -50.52 20.38 -20.72
N ALA A 14 -49.56 21.28 -20.56
CA ALA A 14 -48.14 20.94 -20.55
C ALA A 14 -47.78 20.27 -19.22
N THR A 15 -47.80 18.93 -19.19
CA THR A 15 -47.18 18.16 -18.11
C THR A 15 -45.67 18.31 -18.17
N ALA A 16 -45.11 19.18 -17.32
CA ALA A 16 -43.67 19.30 -17.16
C ALA A 16 -43.11 18.04 -16.47
N ALA A 17 -42.44 17.19 -17.24
CA ALA A 17 -41.66 16.09 -16.69
C ALA A 17 -40.43 16.67 -15.97
N VAL A 18 -40.40 16.56 -14.64
CA VAL A 18 -39.23 16.91 -13.83
C VAL A 18 -38.19 15.80 -14.01
N ALA A 19 -37.34 15.96 -15.02
CA ALA A 19 -36.11 15.17 -15.13
C ALA A 19 -35.13 15.63 -14.06
N THR A 20 -34.98 14.85 -12.99
CA THR A 20 -33.92 15.06 -11.99
C THR A 20 -32.56 14.72 -12.61
N LEU A 21 -31.98 15.71 -13.28
CA LEU A 21 -30.57 15.72 -13.65
C LEU A 21 -29.73 15.73 -12.35
N MET A 22 -29.25 14.56 -11.93
CA MET A 22 -28.10 14.48 -11.03
C MET A 22 -26.86 14.90 -11.82
N SER A 23 -26.68 16.21 -11.99
CA SER A 23 -25.44 16.79 -12.49
C SER A 23 -24.34 16.55 -11.45
N THR A 24 -23.46 15.59 -11.72
CA THR A 24 -22.19 15.46 -11.02
C THR A 24 -21.37 16.72 -11.30
N MET A 25 -21.42 17.67 -10.38
CA MET A 25 -20.62 18.90 -10.44
C MET A 25 -19.15 18.50 -10.35
N SER A 26 -18.40 18.64 -11.44
CA SER A 26 -16.94 18.59 -11.40
C SER A 26 -16.43 19.66 -10.45
N ALA A 27 -15.51 19.30 -9.55
CA ALA A 27 -14.86 20.26 -8.67
C ALA A 27 -14.22 21.37 -9.53
N GLN A 28 -14.54 22.62 -9.22
CA GLN A 28 -14.01 23.79 -9.92
C GLN A 28 -12.70 24.24 -9.26
N ALA A 29 -11.86 24.99 -9.97
CA ALA A 29 -10.62 25.53 -9.40
C ALA A 29 -10.85 26.46 -8.18
N ALA A 30 -12.09 26.90 -7.95
CA ALA A 30 -12.51 27.64 -6.76
C ALA A 30 -12.70 26.76 -5.50
N ASP A 31 -12.79 25.43 -5.65
CA ASP A 31 -12.95 24.48 -4.55
C ASP A 31 -11.60 24.03 -3.95
N ILE A 32 -10.48 24.38 -4.59
CA ILE A 32 -9.13 24.06 -4.11
C ILE A 32 -8.75 25.02 -2.97
N PRO A 33 -8.49 24.53 -1.74
CA PRO A 33 -8.15 25.40 -0.62
C PRO A 33 -6.79 26.09 -0.83
N PRO A 34 -6.63 27.38 -0.44
CA PRO A 34 -5.32 28.03 -0.43
C PRO A 34 -4.31 27.28 0.47
N PRO A 35 -3.00 27.38 0.19
CA PRO A 35 -1.96 26.70 0.96
C PRO A 35 -2.08 26.92 2.47
N GLY A 36 -2.15 25.82 3.23
CA GLY A 36 -2.30 25.83 4.69
C GLY A 36 -3.73 25.91 5.21
N GLN A 37 -4.76 26.07 4.35
CA GLN A 37 -6.15 25.91 4.79
C GLN A 37 -6.47 24.43 5.01
N ILE A 38 -6.87 24.09 6.23
CA ILE A 38 -7.41 22.77 6.57
C ILE A 38 -8.89 22.72 6.17
N VAL A 39 -9.24 21.81 5.28
CA VAL A 39 -10.64 21.47 4.94
C VAL A 39 -10.91 20.03 5.37
N THR A 40 -12.06 19.82 6.02
CA THR A 40 -12.52 18.51 6.47
C THR A 40 -14.01 18.33 6.16
N SER A 41 -14.44 17.08 6.01
CA SER A 41 -15.87 16.75 6.00
C SER A 41 -16.48 16.95 7.40
N PRO A 42 -17.80 17.14 7.54
CA PRO A 42 -18.43 17.43 8.84
C PRO A 42 -18.22 16.37 9.94
N ASN A 43 -17.84 15.15 9.56
CA ASN A 43 -17.56 14.02 10.46
C ASN A 43 -16.06 13.86 10.80
N VAL A 44 -15.18 14.73 10.28
CA VAL A 44 -13.73 14.71 10.54
C VAL A 44 -13.33 16.03 11.18
N SER A 45 -12.54 15.97 12.26
CA SER A 45 -11.99 17.15 12.92
C SER A 45 -10.49 16.97 13.15
N HIS A 46 -9.71 18.01 12.82
CA HIS A 46 -8.28 18.02 13.09
C HIS A 46 -8.03 18.18 14.61
N VAL A 47 -7.41 17.17 15.24
CA VAL A 47 -7.21 17.12 16.70
C VAL A 47 -5.86 17.70 17.10
N THR A 48 -4.78 17.28 16.45
CA THR A 48 -3.41 17.73 16.72
C THR A 48 -2.53 17.53 15.49
N ASN A 49 -1.48 18.35 15.38
CA ASN A 49 -0.37 18.13 14.46
C ASN A 49 0.89 17.88 15.29
N VAL A 50 1.59 16.78 15.02
CA VAL A 50 2.90 16.50 15.62
C VAL A 50 3.94 16.63 14.50
N PRO A 51 4.88 17.61 14.59
CA PRO A 51 5.94 17.75 13.61
C PRO A 51 6.79 16.48 13.50
N LYS A 52 7.35 16.23 12.31
CA LYS A 52 8.31 15.15 12.11
C LYS A 52 9.52 15.34 13.05
N PRO A 53 10.01 14.28 13.69
CA PRO A 53 11.09 14.35 14.67
C PRO A 53 12.47 14.55 14.05
N ALA A 54 13.43 14.89 14.91
CA ALA A 54 14.82 15.14 14.54
C ALA A 54 15.46 13.97 13.77
N GLY A 55 16.09 14.29 12.64
CA GLY A 55 16.70 13.33 11.71
C GLY A 55 15.76 12.86 10.58
N LEU A 56 14.47 13.22 10.63
CA LEU A 56 13.44 12.82 9.64
C LEU A 56 12.61 14.02 9.12
N GLU A 57 13.00 15.26 9.44
CA GLU A 57 12.24 16.47 9.11
C GLU A 57 12.20 16.77 7.60
N THR A 58 13.26 16.40 6.88
CA THR A 58 13.44 16.71 5.45
C THR A 58 12.99 15.58 4.52
N THR A 59 12.72 14.40 5.05
CA THR A 59 12.30 13.18 4.32
C THR A 59 10.78 12.97 4.41
N ILE A 60 10.21 12.22 3.46
CA ILE A 60 8.76 12.01 3.33
C ILE A 60 8.30 10.91 4.30
N ASN A 61 7.15 11.11 4.96
CA ASN A 61 6.46 10.07 5.74
C ASN A 61 5.62 9.18 4.81
N THR A 62 5.48 7.92 5.17
CA THR A 62 4.81 6.90 4.37
C THR A 62 3.73 6.18 5.18
N ASP A 63 3.72 4.85 5.20
CA ASP A 63 2.74 4.03 5.90
C ASP A 63 2.75 4.19 7.44
N ILE A 64 1.67 3.73 8.08
CA ILE A 64 1.42 3.82 9.51
C ILE A 64 0.75 2.56 10.07
N ALA A 65 1.48 1.83 10.92
CA ALA A 65 0.97 0.69 11.65
C ALA A 65 0.55 1.07 13.08
N PHE A 66 -0.49 0.41 13.61
CA PHE A 66 -1.04 0.67 14.95
C PHE A 66 -0.97 -0.57 15.84
N GLN A 67 -0.58 -0.39 17.10
CA GLN A 67 -0.62 -1.45 18.11
C GLN A 67 -0.96 -0.86 19.49
N GLY A 68 -2.19 -1.10 19.95
CA GLY A 68 -2.68 -0.59 21.23
C GLY A 68 -2.60 0.94 21.30
N ASP A 69 -1.83 1.46 22.25
CA ASP A 69 -1.62 2.89 22.48
C ASP A 69 -0.51 3.50 21.58
N TYR A 70 0.02 2.77 20.60
CA TYR A 70 1.16 3.21 19.79
C TYR A 70 0.86 3.23 18.28
N ALA A 71 1.40 4.24 17.61
CA ALA A 71 1.54 4.29 16.15
C ALA A 71 3.02 4.21 15.77
N TYR A 72 3.32 3.43 14.73
CA TYR A 72 4.62 3.28 14.11
C TYR A 72 4.50 3.91 12.73
N VAL A 73 5.28 4.96 12.45
CA VAL A 73 5.16 5.75 11.21
C VAL A 73 6.44 5.59 10.41
N GLY A 74 6.28 5.10 9.17
CA GLY A 74 7.32 5.00 8.16
C GLY A 74 7.73 6.36 7.62
N ASN A 75 8.98 6.46 7.18
CA ASN A 75 9.54 7.64 6.53
C ASN A 75 10.78 7.22 5.71
N TYR A 76 11.05 7.88 4.57
CA TYR A 76 12.17 7.49 3.69
C TYR A 76 13.55 7.43 4.38
N GLY A 77 13.74 8.20 5.48
CA GLY A 77 14.93 8.23 6.31
C GLY A 77 14.97 7.23 7.48
N GLY A 78 13.88 6.49 7.75
CA GLY A 78 13.74 5.62 8.92
C GLY A 78 12.33 5.70 9.53
N PHE A 79 12.12 5.35 10.80
CA PHE A 79 10.76 5.31 11.38
C PHE A 79 10.68 6.04 12.73
N SER A 80 9.45 6.30 13.19
CA SER A 80 9.19 6.86 14.52
C SER A 80 8.01 6.21 15.21
N ILE A 81 8.12 6.04 16.53
CA ILE A 81 7.08 5.48 17.38
C ILE A 81 6.43 6.62 18.16
N TYR A 82 5.09 6.68 18.17
CA TYR A 82 4.30 7.70 18.83
C TYR A 82 3.38 7.06 19.88
N ASP A 83 3.29 7.67 21.06
CA ASP A 83 2.26 7.36 22.07
C ASP A 83 1.01 8.16 21.70
N ILE A 84 -0.05 7.43 21.32
CA ILE A 84 -1.33 7.95 20.84
C ILE A 84 -2.48 7.73 21.84
N ARG A 85 -2.19 7.30 23.08
CA ARG A 85 -3.19 7.02 24.13
C ARG A 85 -4.15 8.20 24.39
N ASP A 86 -3.64 9.41 24.26
CA ASP A 86 -4.42 10.64 24.27
C ASP A 86 -4.15 11.40 22.97
N PRO A 87 -5.10 11.41 22.00
CA PRO A 87 -4.88 12.01 20.69
C PRO A 87 -4.71 13.54 20.74
N LYS A 88 -5.00 14.21 21.86
CA LYS A 88 -4.70 15.63 22.07
C LYS A 88 -3.30 15.88 22.64
N ARG A 89 -2.62 14.82 23.10
CA ARG A 89 -1.27 14.85 23.69
C ARG A 89 -0.36 13.79 23.07
N THR A 90 -0.61 13.44 21.81
CA THR A 90 0.26 12.58 21.00
C THR A 90 1.70 13.09 21.04
N LYS A 91 2.65 12.18 21.26
CA LYS A 91 4.08 12.52 21.39
C LYS A 91 4.95 11.44 20.77
N VAL A 92 6.10 11.85 20.24
CA VAL A 92 7.16 10.92 19.82
C VAL A 92 7.73 10.23 21.07
N VAL A 93 7.90 8.91 20.98
CA VAL A 93 8.53 8.05 22.00
C VAL A 93 10.01 7.83 21.65
N SER A 94 10.27 7.50 20.37
CA SER A 94 11.61 7.34 19.80
C SER A 94 11.56 7.51 18.29
N SER A 95 12.70 7.85 17.69
CA SER A 95 12.91 7.88 16.25
C SER A 95 14.19 7.13 15.91
N VAL A 96 14.16 6.38 14.81
CA VAL A 96 15.31 5.63 14.30
C VAL A 96 15.62 6.12 12.91
N VAL A 97 16.79 6.72 12.72
CA VAL A 97 17.31 7.07 11.38
C VAL A 97 17.95 5.82 10.81
N CYS A 98 17.34 5.28 9.74
CA CYS A 98 17.77 4.08 9.04
C CYS A 98 17.34 4.17 7.58
N PRO A 99 18.04 4.95 6.74
CA PRO A 99 17.57 5.30 5.39
C PRO A 99 17.34 4.07 4.51
N GLY A 100 16.28 4.11 3.71
CA GLY A 100 15.91 3.02 2.81
C GLY A 100 14.88 3.34 1.74
N SER A 101 14.25 4.53 1.76
CA SER A 101 13.03 4.83 0.99
C SER A 101 11.86 3.87 1.28
N GLN A 102 10.65 4.27 0.91
CA GLN A 102 9.37 3.70 1.36
C GLN A 102 9.29 3.53 2.88
N MET A 103 9.94 2.53 3.48
CA MET A 103 9.94 2.30 4.93
C MET A 103 8.53 2.01 5.45
N ASP A 104 7.70 1.41 4.60
CA ASP A 104 6.37 0.93 4.98
C ASP A 104 6.47 -0.13 6.06
N VAL A 105 5.51 -0.14 6.98
CA VAL A 105 5.70 -0.74 8.30
C VAL A 105 4.60 -1.74 8.66
N ALA A 106 5.02 -2.89 9.17
CA ALA A 106 4.10 -3.79 9.86
C ALA A 106 4.62 -4.14 11.25
N VAL A 107 3.72 -4.22 12.23
CA VAL A 107 4.07 -4.54 13.62
C VAL A 107 3.33 -5.79 14.10
N TYR A 108 4.04 -6.70 14.75
CA TYR A 108 3.46 -7.92 15.35
C TYR A 108 4.19 -8.29 16.63
N GLU A 109 3.46 -8.42 17.74
CA GLU A 109 4.03 -8.55 19.09
C GLU A 109 5.11 -7.47 19.31
N ASP A 110 6.34 -7.86 19.66
CA ASP A 110 7.47 -6.95 19.87
C ASP A 110 8.35 -6.77 18.62
N LEU A 111 7.87 -7.13 17.43
CA LEU A 111 8.61 -6.99 16.18
C LEU A 111 8.01 -5.93 15.27
N LEU A 112 8.86 -5.07 14.71
CA LEU A 112 8.55 -4.14 13.63
C LEU A 112 9.32 -4.57 12.37
N PHE A 113 8.61 -4.68 11.26
CA PHE A 113 9.12 -4.97 9.93
C PHE A 113 9.06 -3.69 9.10
N THR A 114 10.13 -3.36 8.38
CA THR A 114 10.20 -2.13 7.58
C THR A 114 10.73 -2.41 6.18
N ALA A 115 10.02 -1.90 5.17
CA ALA A 115 10.39 -1.98 3.76
C ALA A 115 11.66 -1.18 3.44
N VAL A 116 12.38 -1.60 2.40
CA VAL A 116 13.52 -0.90 1.80
C VAL A 116 13.41 -1.05 0.29
N ASP A 117 13.12 0.07 -0.36
CA ASP A 117 12.84 0.22 -1.80
C ASP A 117 13.82 1.22 -2.44
N ASN A 118 15.02 1.30 -1.87
CA ASN A 118 16.12 2.03 -2.47
C ASN A 118 17.45 1.37 -2.14
N SER A 119 18.10 0.85 -3.18
CA SER A 119 19.38 0.15 -3.16
C SER A 119 20.45 0.79 -2.30
N ARG A 120 20.99 -0.01 -1.36
CA ARG A 120 21.94 0.40 -0.32
C ARG A 120 23.29 -0.27 -0.51
N SER A 121 24.35 0.33 0.04
CA SER A 121 25.70 -0.27 0.08
C SER A 121 25.82 -1.53 0.93
N ASP A 122 24.89 -1.73 1.86
CA ASP A 122 24.85 -2.78 2.88
C ASP A 122 23.51 -2.72 3.63
N ASP A 123 23.26 -3.69 4.51
CA ASP A 123 21.99 -3.81 5.23
C ASP A 123 21.81 -2.83 6.41
N SER A 124 22.88 -2.13 6.81
CA SER A 124 22.91 -1.31 8.02
C SER A 124 22.17 0.03 7.87
N CYS A 125 21.81 0.62 9.01
CA CYS A 125 21.28 1.99 9.07
C CYS A 125 22.32 3.08 8.74
N THR A 126 23.60 2.73 8.62
CA THR A 126 24.68 3.61 8.18
C THR A 126 25.01 3.49 6.69
N SER A 127 24.33 2.58 5.98
CA SER A 127 24.48 2.39 4.53
C SER A 127 24.24 3.68 3.75
N VAL A 128 24.91 3.81 2.60
CA VAL A 128 24.68 4.88 1.62
C VAL A 128 23.85 4.36 0.44
N ALA A 129 23.26 5.26 -0.34
CA ALA A 129 22.57 4.87 -1.57
C ALA A 129 23.61 4.34 -2.58
N GLN A 130 23.31 3.21 -3.21
CA GLN A 130 24.14 2.56 -4.23
C GLN A 130 23.26 2.17 -5.43
N PRO A 131 23.72 2.22 -6.69
CA PRO A 131 22.87 1.81 -7.81
C PRO A 131 22.55 0.31 -7.79
N ALA A 132 21.29 -0.07 -8.02
CA ALA A 132 20.83 -1.46 -8.12
C ALA A 132 21.48 -2.27 -9.28
N THR A 133 22.34 -1.65 -10.09
CA THR A 133 23.21 -2.31 -11.08
C THR A 133 24.49 -2.90 -10.47
N VAL A 134 24.79 -2.61 -9.20
CA VAL A 134 25.94 -3.16 -8.46
C VAL A 134 25.48 -4.43 -7.74
N LYS A 135 26.23 -5.53 -7.89
CA LYS A 135 25.83 -6.87 -7.40
C LYS A 135 25.87 -7.00 -5.87
N GLU A 136 26.65 -6.15 -5.24
CA GLU A 136 26.83 -6.06 -3.79
C GLU A 136 25.80 -5.14 -3.11
N SER A 137 24.92 -4.49 -3.89
CA SER A 137 23.86 -3.66 -3.33
C SER A 137 22.78 -4.49 -2.64
N TRP A 138 22.22 -3.92 -1.57
CA TRP A 138 21.25 -4.59 -0.71
C TRP A 138 19.91 -3.83 -0.64
N GLU A 139 18.81 -4.58 -0.76
CA GLU A 139 17.42 -4.14 -0.54
C GLU A 139 16.59 -5.28 0.09
N GLY A 140 15.43 -4.94 0.67
CA GLY A 140 14.49 -5.93 1.18
C GLY A 140 13.79 -5.47 2.46
N VAL A 141 13.78 -6.31 3.49
CA VAL A 141 13.08 -6.04 4.75
C VAL A 141 14.06 -5.98 5.92
N ARG A 142 13.96 -4.92 6.73
CA ARG A 142 14.63 -4.84 8.05
C ARG A 142 13.66 -5.22 9.15
N ILE A 143 14.18 -5.85 10.20
CA ILE A 143 13.43 -6.30 11.36
C ILE A 143 14.03 -5.66 12.62
N PHE A 144 13.18 -5.04 13.42
CA PHE A 144 13.52 -4.41 14.69
C PHE A 144 12.77 -5.07 15.85
N ASP A 145 13.46 -5.29 16.97
CA ASP A 145 12.85 -5.54 18.27
C ASP A 145 12.41 -4.17 18.84
N VAL A 146 11.11 -4.01 19.01
CA VAL A 146 10.43 -2.82 19.57
C VAL A 146 9.80 -3.11 20.93
N SER A 147 10.23 -4.16 21.65
CA SER A 147 9.76 -4.49 23.01
C SER A 147 9.84 -3.28 23.95
N ASP A 148 11.01 -2.65 24.02
CA ASP A 148 11.19 -1.30 24.53
C ASP A 148 10.99 -0.27 23.42
N LYS A 149 9.79 0.31 23.36
CA LYS A 149 9.41 1.35 22.39
C LYS A 149 10.21 2.66 22.51
N LYS A 150 11.10 2.82 23.51
CA LYS A 150 12.05 3.94 23.59
C LYS A 150 13.41 3.63 22.97
N ASN A 151 13.77 2.35 22.88
CA ASN A 151 15.06 1.89 22.38
C ASN A 151 14.87 0.73 21.38
N PRO A 152 14.26 0.96 20.20
CA PRO A 152 14.19 -0.04 19.14
C PRO A 152 15.57 -0.58 18.77
N LYS A 153 15.69 -1.89 18.57
CA LYS A 153 16.95 -2.56 18.23
C LYS A 153 16.84 -3.20 16.87
N TYR A 154 17.74 -2.86 15.95
CA TYR A 154 17.92 -3.62 14.72
C TYR A 154 18.34 -5.05 15.08
N ILE A 155 17.63 -6.07 14.58
CA ILE A 155 17.93 -7.48 14.88
C ILE A 155 18.29 -8.31 13.65
N LYS A 156 17.70 -8.03 12.47
CA LYS A 156 17.92 -8.84 11.26
C LYS A 156 17.48 -8.08 10.00
N SER A 157 18.19 -8.34 8.91
CA SER A 157 17.83 -8.03 7.52
C SER A 157 17.37 -9.30 6.79
N VAL A 158 16.47 -9.18 5.82
CA VAL A 158 16.20 -10.22 4.83
C VAL A 158 16.23 -9.57 3.46
N GLU A 159 17.17 -10.01 2.64
CA GLU A 159 17.35 -9.54 1.26
C GLU A 159 16.29 -10.14 0.33
N THR A 160 15.81 -9.36 -0.64
CA THR A 160 14.86 -9.79 -1.66
C THR A 160 15.27 -9.24 -3.04
N ASN A 161 14.92 -9.98 -4.11
CA ASN A 161 15.39 -9.69 -5.47
C ASN A 161 15.20 -8.24 -5.93
N CYS A 162 14.05 -7.65 -5.62
CA CYS A 162 13.64 -6.31 -6.05
C CYS A 162 13.32 -5.41 -4.84
N GLY A 163 14.01 -5.63 -3.72
CA GLY A 163 13.68 -4.96 -2.47
C GLY A 163 12.25 -5.24 -1.98
N SER A 164 11.72 -4.29 -1.22
CA SER A 164 10.36 -4.30 -0.69
C SER A 164 9.81 -2.89 -0.82
N HIS A 165 8.81 -2.69 -1.68
CA HIS A 165 8.09 -1.43 -1.81
C HIS A 165 7.11 -1.27 -0.64
N THR A 166 6.19 -2.23 -0.52
CA THR A 166 5.36 -2.43 0.68
C THR A 166 5.55 -3.87 1.20
N LEU A 167 5.01 -4.16 2.39
CA LEU A 167 5.01 -5.51 2.95
C LEU A 167 3.76 -5.77 3.80
N THR A 168 3.19 -6.96 3.64
CA THR A 168 1.95 -7.34 4.33
C THR A 168 2.22 -8.43 5.35
N MET A 169 1.93 -8.15 6.61
CA MET A 169 2.08 -9.10 7.71
C MET A 169 0.91 -10.09 7.75
N VAL A 170 1.24 -11.38 7.82
CA VAL A 170 0.28 -12.49 7.88
C VAL A 170 0.57 -13.42 9.06
N PRO A 171 -0.33 -13.51 10.06
CA PRO A 171 -0.16 -14.44 11.17
C PRO A 171 -0.10 -15.91 10.72
N GLY A 172 0.88 -16.64 11.23
CA GLY A 172 0.97 -18.09 11.07
C GLY A 172 -0.13 -18.83 11.83
N LYS A 173 -0.54 -19.99 11.32
CA LYS A 173 -1.63 -20.81 11.89
C LYS A 173 -1.21 -22.28 12.05
N GLY A 174 -1.99 -23.05 12.82
CA GLY A 174 -1.75 -24.48 13.01
C GLY A 174 -0.36 -24.79 13.57
N LYS A 175 0.48 -25.49 12.78
CA LYS A 175 1.88 -25.81 13.13
C LYS A 175 2.75 -24.55 13.24
N ASP A 176 2.48 -23.53 12.44
CA ASP A 176 3.27 -22.30 12.31
C ASP A 176 2.77 -21.12 13.15
N ARG A 177 1.84 -21.36 14.10
CA ARG A 177 1.31 -20.35 15.05
C ARG A 177 2.33 -19.65 15.97
N ARG A 178 3.63 -19.92 15.79
CA ARG A 178 4.77 -19.26 16.46
C ARG A 178 5.68 -18.55 15.46
N SER A 179 5.17 -18.34 14.25
CA SER A 179 5.81 -17.57 13.18
C SER A 179 4.82 -16.55 12.65
N VAL A 180 5.35 -15.49 12.10
CA VAL A 180 4.62 -14.54 11.26
C VAL A 180 5.24 -14.58 9.86
N TYR A 181 4.44 -14.35 8.84
CA TYR A 181 4.87 -14.28 7.45
C TYR A 181 4.78 -12.83 6.97
N LEU A 182 5.67 -12.44 6.06
CA LEU A 182 5.58 -11.18 5.33
C LEU A 182 5.45 -11.51 3.86
N TYR A 183 4.42 -10.99 3.21
CA TYR A 183 4.32 -10.98 1.76
C TYR A 183 4.91 -9.68 1.27
N VAL A 184 6.04 -9.77 0.58
CA VAL A 184 6.78 -8.62 0.06
C VAL A 184 6.20 -8.23 -1.30
N SER A 185 5.75 -6.98 -1.38
CA SER A 185 5.32 -6.34 -2.61
C SER A 185 6.51 -5.59 -3.21
N SER A 186 6.92 -5.94 -4.42
CA SER A 186 7.94 -5.20 -5.18
C SER A 186 7.84 -5.45 -6.68
N TYR A 187 8.33 -4.49 -7.45
CA TYR A 187 8.18 -4.39 -8.90
C TYR A 187 9.39 -3.64 -9.52
N ASN A 188 9.27 -3.15 -10.76
CA ASN A 188 10.35 -2.49 -11.52
C ASN A 188 11.62 -3.33 -11.84
N PRO A 189 11.49 -4.60 -12.29
CA PRO A 189 12.64 -5.36 -12.75
C PRO A 189 13.32 -4.75 -13.97
N ASN A 190 14.64 -4.93 -14.05
CA ASN A 190 15.46 -4.40 -15.12
C ASN A 190 16.57 -5.37 -15.49
N VAL A 191 16.81 -5.55 -16.79
CA VAL A 191 17.88 -6.45 -17.30
C VAL A 191 19.30 -6.03 -16.88
N THR A 192 19.47 -4.82 -16.33
CA THR A 192 20.74 -4.31 -15.79
C THR A 192 20.88 -4.49 -14.27
N PHE A 193 19.83 -4.92 -13.56
CA PHE A 193 19.87 -5.15 -12.11
C PHE A 193 20.15 -6.63 -11.86
N PRO A 194 21.34 -7.04 -11.38
CA PRO A 194 21.72 -8.45 -11.25
C PRO A 194 20.88 -9.23 -10.23
N ASP A 195 20.12 -8.55 -9.37
CA ASP A 195 19.20 -9.16 -8.39
C ASP A 195 17.74 -9.11 -8.86
N CYS A 196 17.35 -8.03 -9.54
CA CYS A 196 15.97 -7.74 -9.96
C CYS A 196 15.79 -7.91 -11.48
N LEU A 197 16.11 -9.10 -12.02
CA LEU A 197 15.99 -9.39 -13.45
C LEU A 197 14.52 -9.67 -13.86
N PRO A 198 14.08 -9.23 -15.07
CA PRO A 198 12.78 -9.63 -15.63
C PRO A 198 12.76 -11.10 -16.10
N PRO A 199 11.59 -11.76 -16.06
CA PRO A 199 10.37 -11.34 -15.39
C PRO A 199 10.53 -11.40 -13.86
N HIS A 200 9.93 -10.46 -13.13
CA HIS A 200 9.88 -10.56 -11.67
C HIS A 200 8.65 -11.38 -11.26
N ASP A 201 7.46 -10.88 -11.57
CA ASP A 201 6.17 -11.60 -11.65
C ASP A 201 5.83 -12.47 -10.44
N LYS A 202 6.41 -12.17 -9.27
CA LYS A 202 6.38 -13.00 -8.06
C LYS A 202 6.22 -12.14 -6.82
N ILE A 203 5.89 -12.79 -5.72
CA ILE A 203 5.92 -12.19 -4.37
C ILE A 203 6.93 -12.98 -3.53
N SER A 204 7.78 -12.30 -2.77
CA SER A 204 8.70 -12.99 -1.85
C SER A 204 7.99 -13.21 -0.52
N VAL A 205 7.94 -14.46 -0.05
CA VAL A 205 7.36 -14.79 1.26
C VAL A 205 8.49 -14.96 2.27
N ILE A 206 8.57 -14.06 3.24
CA ILE A 206 9.51 -14.15 4.36
C ILE A 206 8.80 -14.83 5.53
N LYS A 207 9.43 -15.83 6.14
CA LYS A 207 8.97 -16.42 7.41
C LYS A 207 9.82 -15.92 8.56
N VAL A 208 9.19 -15.43 9.62
CA VAL A 208 9.85 -14.92 10.83
C VAL A 208 9.43 -15.76 12.04
N PRO A 209 10.30 -16.62 12.60
CA PRO A 209 10.02 -17.34 13.84
C PRO A 209 10.01 -16.39 15.04
N LEU A 210 8.87 -16.21 15.72
CA LEU A 210 8.71 -15.20 16.79
C LEU A 210 9.67 -15.40 17.98
N ARG A 211 10.09 -16.64 18.22
CA ARG A 211 11.07 -16.99 19.28
C ARG A 211 12.53 -16.80 18.88
N LYS A 212 12.82 -16.69 17.59
CA LYS A 212 14.18 -16.54 17.06
C LYS A 212 14.11 -15.77 15.72
N PRO A 213 13.71 -14.48 15.74
CA PRO A 213 13.52 -13.69 14.53
C PRO A 213 14.79 -13.49 13.69
N THR A 214 15.97 -13.78 14.24
CA THR A 214 17.23 -13.84 13.49
C THR A 214 17.32 -15.00 12.49
N GLU A 215 16.44 -15.99 12.57
CA GLU A 215 16.24 -17.04 11.56
C GLU A 215 15.28 -16.62 10.43
N ALA A 216 14.87 -15.35 10.38
CA ALA A 216 14.03 -14.85 9.29
C ALA A 216 14.72 -15.00 7.93
N ALA A 217 13.98 -15.55 6.96
CA ALA A 217 14.44 -15.79 5.60
C ALA A 217 13.27 -15.82 4.61
N VAL A 218 13.55 -15.58 3.33
CA VAL A 218 12.64 -15.92 2.24
C VAL A 218 12.49 -17.44 2.20
N VAL A 219 11.27 -17.93 2.35
CA VAL A 219 10.94 -19.38 2.33
C VAL A 219 10.33 -19.82 1.00
N SER A 220 9.75 -18.90 0.24
CA SER A 220 9.26 -19.13 -1.11
C SER A 220 9.20 -17.82 -1.91
N ALA A 221 9.10 -17.95 -3.23
CA ALA A 221 8.85 -16.83 -4.13
C ALA A 221 7.90 -17.26 -5.27
N PRO A 222 6.62 -17.54 -4.96
CA PRO A 222 5.65 -18.01 -5.96
C PRO A 222 5.42 -16.98 -7.05
N VAL A 223 5.42 -17.45 -8.30
CA VAL A 223 5.13 -16.64 -9.49
C VAL A 223 3.62 -16.38 -9.53
N VAL A 224 3.27 -15.10 -9.46
CA VAL A 224 1.91 -14.56 -9.56
C VAL A 224 1.44 -14.51 -11.02
N PHE A 225 2.34 -14.23 -11.97
CA PHE A 225 1.97 -14.09 -13.39
C PHE A 225 2.72 -15.10 -14.30
N PRO A 226 2.48 -16.42 -14.16
CA PRO A 226 3.25 -17.44 -14.90
C PRO A 226 3.07 -17.38 -16.43
N ASP A 227 1.93 -16.85 -16.89
CA ASP A 227 1.62 -16.63 -18.30
C ASP A 227 1.82 -15.16 -18.73
N GLY A 228 2.45 -14.33 -17.88
CA GLY A 228 2.63 -12.90 -18.08
C GLY A 228 1.54 -12.02 -17.44
N GLY A 229 1.95 -10.81 -17.06
CA GLY A 229 1.10 -9.77 -16.49
C GLY A 229 0.26 -9.02 -17.55
N ASN A 230 -0.47 -7.98 -17.14
CA ASN A 230 -1.10 -7.05 -18.07
C ASN A 230 -0.03 -6.11 -18.65
N GLU A 231 0.34 -6.36 -19.91
CA GLU A 231 1.35 -5.62 -20.66
C GLU A 231 0.81 -4.35 -21.34
N THR A 232 -0.47 -4.35 -21.73
CA THR A 232 -1.06 -3.28 -22.54
C THR A 232 -2.55 -3.10 -22.27
N GLN A 233 -2.93 -1.92 -21.76
CA GLN A 233 -4.31 -1.43 -21.80
C GLN A 233 -4.34 0.09 -22.06
N PRO A 234 -5.46 0.66 -22.54
CA PRO A 234 -5.61 2.12 -22.61
C PRO A 234 -5.40 2.74 -21.22
N GLY A 235 -4.60 3.80 -21.15
CA GLY A 235 -4.33 4.51 -19.88
C GLY A 235 -3.36 3.83 -18.92
N LEU A 236 -2.83 2.62 -19.23
CA LEU A 236 -1.88 1.92 -18.38
C LEU A 236 -0.63 2.77 -18.13
N LEU A 237 -0.27 2.97 -16.85
CA LEU A 237 0.92 3.71 -16.46
C LEU A 237 2.19 2.87 -16.63
N LEU A 238 2.15 1.61 -16.19
CA LEU A 238 3.25 0.64 -16.27
C LEU A 238 2.72 -0.78 -16.49
N PRO A 239 3.42 -1.63 -17.28
CA PRO A 239 3.16 -3.06 -17.35
C PRO A 239 3.21 -3.74 -15.98
N THR A 240 2.44 -4.80 -15.81
CA THR A 240 2.45 -5.61 -14.60
C THR A 240 3.77 -6.37 -14.48
N SER A 241 4.49 -6.14 -13.39
CA SER A 241 5.77 -6.81 -13.08
C SER A 241 5.88 -7.28 -11.62
N GLY A 242 4.82 -7.08 -10.83
CA GLY A 242 4.78 -7.37 -9.40
C GLY A 242 3.52 -6.78 -8.79
N CYS A 243 3.33 -6.99 -7.50
CA CYS A 243 2.26 -6.34 -6.75
C CYS A 243 2.76 -5.06 -6.10
N HIS A 244 1.93 -4.02 -6.11
CA HIS A 244 2.17 -2.78 -5.36
C HIS A 244 1.78 -3.00 -3.90
N ASP A 245 0.52 -3.41 -3.67
CA ASP A 245 0.04 -3.83 -2.35
C ASP A 245 -0.59 -5.21 -2.36
N ILE A 246 -0.54 -5.83 -1.19
CA ILE A 246 -1.33 -7.00 -0.86
C ILE A 246 -2.08 -6.71 0.43
N THR A 247 -3.38 -7.01 0.47
CA THR A 247 -4.18 -6.95 1.70
C THR A 247 -4.68 -8.34 2.04
N VAL A 248 -4.60 -8.70 3.32
CA VAL A 248 -4.80 -10.06 3.80
C VAL A 248 -5.97 -10.11 4.79
N TYR A 249 -6.91 -11.00 4.52
CA TYR A 249 -7.96 -11.38 5.47
C TYR A 249 -7.57 -12.73 6.10
N ALA A 250 -6.68 -12.68 7.09
CA ALA A 250 -6.00 -13.85 7.64
C ALA A 250 -6.95 -14.92 8.23
N GLU A 251 -8.09 -14.53 8.80
CA GLU A 251 -9.11 -15.42 9.39
C GLU A 251 -9.94 -16.18 8.36
N LYS A 252 -9.94 -15.70 7.10
CA LYS A 252 -10.65 -16.33 5.97
C LYS A 252 -9.72 -17.01 4.99
N ASP A 253 -8.42 -16.96 5.25
CA ASP A 253 -7.38 -17.50 4.38
C ASP A 253 -7.43 -16.96 2.94
N ILE A 254 -7.81 -15.68 2.79
CA ILE A 254 -7.78 -14.98 1.50
C ILE A 254 -6.89 -13.73 1.55
N ALA A 255 -6.32 -13.38 0.42
CA ALA A 255 -5.67 -12.08 0.20
C ALA A 255 -6.07 -11.50 -1.16
N ALA A 256 -5.90 -10.19 -1.33
CA ALA A 256 -6.06 -9.49 -2.59
C ALA A 256 -4.78 -8.71 -2.90
N GLY A 257 -4.25 -8.87 -4.11
CA GLY A 257 -3.09 -8.12 -4.61
C GLY A 257 -3.55 -7.08 -5.62
N ALA A 258 -3.13 -5.82 -5.42
CA ALA A 258 -3.21 -4.77 -6.41
C ALA A 258 -1.85 -4.68 -7.11
N CYS A 259 -1.80 -5.06 -8.38
CA CYS A 259 -0.56 -5.43 -9.05
C CYS A 259 -0.42 -4.70 -10.39
N MET A 260 -0.30 -3.37 -10.31
CA MET A 260 0.01 -2.45 -11.41
C MET A 260 -1.02 -2.44 -12.54
N GLY A 261 -1.11 -3.47 -13.38
CA GLY A 261 -2.15 -3.62 -14.39
C GLY A 261 -3.21 -4.67 -14.05
N ASP A 262 -3.03 -5.44 -12.97
CA ASP A 262 -3.88 -6.56 -12.57
C ASP A 262 -4.36 -6.45 -11.13
N GLY A 263 -5.62 -6.79 -10.88
CA GLY A 263 -6.13 -7.16 -9.55
C GLY A 263 -6.19 -8.68 -9.42
N VAL A 264 -5.66 -9.25 -8.34
CA VAL A 264 -5.64 -10.71 -8.08
C VAL A 264 -6.21 -11.07 -6.71
N LEU A 265 -6.79 -12.25 -6.60
CA LEU A 265 -7.18 -12.87 -5.34
C LEU A 265 -6.36 -14.13 -5.08
N PHE A 266 -5.90 -14.31 -3.85
CA PHE A 266 -5.13 -15.47 -3.41
C PHE A 266 -5.90 -16.28 -2.36
N ASP A 267 -5.87 -17.61 -2.49
CA ASP A 267 -5.98 -18.52 -1.35
C ASP A 267 -4.61 -18.54 -0.64
N ILE A 268 -4.61 -18.24 0.65
CA ILE A 268 -3.41 -18.19 1.50
C ILE A 268 -3.48 -19.22 2.62
N SER A 269 -4.25 -20.30 2.41
CA SER A 269 -4.43 -21.40 3.37
C SER A 269 -3.12 -22.08 3.73
N ASP A 270 -2.20 -22.19 2.78
CA ASP A 270 -0.77 -22.33 3.04
C ASP A 270 -0.12 -20.95 2.97
N ARG A 271 0.44 -20.49 4.10
CA ARG A 271 1.12 -19.20 4.19
C ARG A 271 2.42 -19.16 3.40
N GLU A 272 3.01 -20.31 3.10
CA GLU A 272 4.25 -20.42 2.33
C GLU A 272 3.99 -20.51 0.83
N ASN A 273 2.77 -20.87 0.41
CA ASN A 273 2.44 -21.10 -1.00
C ASN A 273 1.08 -20.48 -1.33
N PRO A 274 0.95 -19.13 -1.33
CA PRO A 274 -0.26 -18.46 -1.80
C PRO A 274 -0.58 -18.83 -3.25
N VAL A 275 -1.84 -19.16 -3.53
CA VAL A 275 -2.32 -19.63 -4.84
C VAL A 275 -3.37 -18.67 -5.38
N ILE A 276 -3.24 -18.24 -6.64
CA ILE A 276 -4.23 -17.37 -7.26
C ILE A 276 -5.53 -18.12 -7.52
N THR A 277 -6.64 -17.50 -7.12
CA THR A 277 -8.02 -18.01 -7.31
C THR A 277 -8.82 -17.16 -8.30
N ALA A 278 -8.46 -15.89 -8.49
CA ALA A 278 -9.04 -15.01 -9.50
C ALA A 278 -8.05 -13.91 -9.93
N ARG A 279 -8.22 -13.41 -11.15
CA ARG A 279 -7.50 -12.28 -11.74
C ARG A 279 -8.48 -11.41 -12.52
N VAL A 280 -8.31 -10.10 -12.51
CA VAL A 280 -9.16 -9.11 -13.19
C VAL A 280 -8.32 -7.93 -13.68
N THR A 281 -8.72 -7.34 -14.79
CA THR A 281 -8.21 -6.06 -15.31
C THR A 281 -9.38 -5.11 -15.57
N ASP A 282 -9.10 -3.81 -15.60
CA ASP A 282 -10.09 -2.76 -15.85
C ASP A 282 -9.40 -1.62 -16.62
N PRO A 283 -9.88 -1.25 -17.82
CA PRO A 283 -9.26 -0.21 -18.65
C PRO A 283 -9.45 1.22 -18.12
N ASN A 284 -10.17 1.40 -17.00
CA ASN A 284 -10.28 2.69 -16.32
C ASN A 284 -9.18 2.91 -15.26
N PHE A 285 -8.37 1.90 -14.95
CA PHE A 285 -7.27 1.99 -13.98
C PHE A 285 -5.96 2.27 -14.71
N ALA A 286 -5.19 3.26 -14.25
CA ALA A 286 -3.84 3.51 -14.71
C ALA A 286 -2.81 2.61 -14.01
N PHE A 287 -3.00 2.39 -12.70
CA PHE A 287 -2.11 1.64 -11.82
C PHE A 287 -2.89 1.09 -10.60
N TRP A 288 -3.12 -0.24 -10.57
CA TRP A 288 -3.75 -0.94 -9.46
C TRP A 288 -2.85 -0.86 -8.21
N HIS A 289 -3.27 0.00 -7.27
CA HIS A 289 -2.43 0.44 -6.15
C HIS A 289 -2.75 -0.26 -4.85
N SER A 290 -4.02 -0.31 -4.44
CA SER A 290 -4.47 -0.97 -3.21
C SER A 290 -5.69 -1.86 -3.42
N ALA A 291 -5.90 -2.78 -2.47
CA ALA A 291 -7.06 -3.66 -2.41
C ALA A 291 -7.59 -3.71 -0.98
N THR A 292 -8.89 -3.51 -0.74
CA THR A 292 -9.50 -3.52 0.59
C THR A 292 -10.73 -4.43 0.62
N PHE A 293 -10.76 -5.38 1.55
CA PHE A 293 -11.93 -6.22 1.78
C PHE A 293 -13.01 -5.49 2.60
N ASN A 294 -14.28 -5.83 2.38
CA ASN A 294 -15.31 -5.53 3.36
C ASN A 294 -15.17 -6.42 4.61
N ASN A 295 -15.76 -6.01 5.74
CA ASN A 295 -15.71 -6.73 7.03
C ASN A 295 -16.30 -8.15 7.02
N GLU A 296 -16.93 -8.59 5.92
CA GLU A 296 -17.41 -9.96 5.73
C GLU A 296 -16.48 -10.81 4.86
N GLY A 297 -15.47 -10.22 4.21
CA GLY A 297 -14.62 -10.89 3.22
C GLY A 297 -15.39 -11.40 2.00
N THR A 298 -16.53 -10.77 1.68
CA THR A 298 -17.43 -11.12 0.56
C THR A 298 -17.29 -10.17 -0.63
N LYS A 299 -16.55 -9.07 -0.46
CA LYS A 299 -16.25 -8.05 -1.47
C LYS A 299 -14.82 -7.54 -1.28
N VAL A 300 -14.18 -7.21 -2.38
CA VAL A 300 -12.94 -6.42 -2.42
C VAL A 300 -13.21 -5.16 -3.24
N ILE A 301 -12.63 -4.04 -2.81
CA ILE A 301 -12.56 -2.79 -3.55
C ILE A 301 -11.09 -2.58 -3.91
N PHE A 302 -10.79 -2.36 -5.18
CA PHE A 302 -9.46 -1.96 -5.61
C PHE A 302 -9.44 -0.47 -5.92
N THR A 303 -8.29 0.17 -5.75
CA THR A 303 -8.11 1.61 -6.02
C THR A 303 -6.98 1.85 -7.02
N ASP A 304 -7.17 2.87 -7.85
CA ASP A 304 -6.17 3.36 -8.80
C ASP A 304 -5.19 4.33 -8.11
N GLU A 305 -3.96 4.44 -8.63
CA GLU A 305 -3.00 5.50 -8.30
C GLU A 305 -2.72 6.34 -9.54
N LEU A 306 -3.74 7.10 -9.92
CA LEU A 306 -3.68 8.00 -11.06
C LEU A 306 -2.66 9.11 -10.80
N GLY A 307 -1.46 8.95 -11.36
CA GLY A 307 -0.34 9.90 -11.19
C GLY A 307 0.81 9.41 -10.30
N GLY A 308 0.79 8.15 -9.84
CA GLY A 308 1.95 7.51 -9.19
C GLY A 308 2.40 8.20 -7.89
N GLY A 309 1.45 8.69 -7.08
CA GLY A 309 1.68 9.23 -5.73
C GLY A 309 2.40 10.58 -5.65
N GLY A 310 3.17 10.95 -6.67
CA GLY A 310 3.95 12.19 -6.74
C GLY A 310 3.29 13.33 -7.53
N ALA A 311 2.26 13.04 -8.34
CA ALA A 311 1.54 14.05 -9.12
C ALA A 311 0.35 14.65 -8.35
N ALA A 312 -0.04 15.87 -8.69
CA ALA A 312 -1.25 16.52 -8.17
C ALA A 312 -2.49 16.01 -8.92
N THR A 313 -2.79 14.72 -8.79
CA THR A 313 -3.91 14.05 -9.47
C THR A 313 -4.56 13.05 -8.51
N CYS A 314 -5.89 12.97 -8.55
CA CYS A 314 -6.76 12.11 -7.74
C CYS A 314 -7.98 11.70 -8.57
#